data_AF-A0A061QY12-F1
#
_entry.id   AF-A0A061QY12-F1
#
_cell.length_a   1.000
_cell.length_b   1.000
_cell.length_c   1.000
_cell.angle_alpha   90.00
_cell.angle_beta   90.00
_cell.angle_gamma   90.00
#
_symmetry.space_group_name_H-M   'P 1'
#
loop_
_entity.id
_entity.type
_entity.pdbx_description
1 polymer ?
#
loop_
_entity_poly.entity_id
_entity_poly.type
_entity_poly.pdbx_seq_one_letter_code
_entity_poly.pdbx_strand_id
1 'polypeptide(L)'
;MEKDKVKINLFNTKYDILREVGRSLGYEVLDRAKMGDDEPLDWDLCWLDTSVTVDRVNKLRGYQRLNHFPGMMEICRKAALARNMARMARLLPEQYNFFP
;
A
#
# COMPACT_ATOMS: atom_id res chain seq x y z
N MET A 1 23.99 15.25 -14.30
CA MET A 1 23.59 13.85 -14.06
C MET A 1 22.08 13.80 -14.11
N GLU A 2 21.52 13.06 -15.06
CA GLU A 2 20.09 12.78 -15.09
C GLU A 2 19.76 11.94 -13.84
N LYS A 3 18.70 12.33 -13.10
CA LYS A 3 18.26 11.52 -11.95
C LYS A 3 17.44 10.36 -12.50
N ASP A 4 17.73 9.15 -12.03
CA ASP A 4 16.92 7.97 -12.36
C ASP A 4 15.46 8.22 -11.99
N LYS A 5 14.55 7.83 -12.89
CA LYS A 5 13.11 7.96 -12.68
C LYS A 5 12.65 6.92 -11.66
N VAL A 6 11.73 7.31 -10.79
CA VAL A 6 11.04 6.38 -9.89
C VAL A 6 10.20 5.42 -10.71
N LYS A 7 10.40 4.11 -10.53
CA LYS A 7 9.64 3.05 -11.17
C LYS A 7 8.42 2.70 -10.34
N ILE A 8 7.23 2.80 -10.93
CA ILE A 8 5.96 2.49 -10.26
C ILE A 8 5.29 1.25 -10.86
N ASN A 9 5.07 0.25 -9.99
CA ASN A 9 4.31 -0.96 -10.30
C ASN A 9 2.82 -0.75 -9.99
N LEU A 10 2.02 -0.74 -11.06
CA LEU A 10 0.56 -0.57 -11.03
C LEU A 10 -0.19 -1.83 -11.51
N PHE A 11 0.40 -3.02 -11.40
CA PHE A 11 -0.23 -4.25 -11.89
C PHE A 11 -1.43 -4.71 -11.06
N ASN A 12 -1.48 -4.30 -9.80
CA ASN A 12 -2.49 -4.70 -8.82
C ASN A 12 -3.52 -3.60 -8.56
N THR A 13 -3.64 -2.66 -9.50
CA THR A 13 -4.70 -1.65 -9.48
C THR A 13 -5.54 -1.68 -10.74
N LYS A 14 -6.85 -1.54 -10.57
CA LYS A 14 -7.81 -1.38 -11.67
C LYS A 14 -8.05 0.08 -12.06
N TYR A 15 -7.46 1.03 -11.34
CA TYR A 15 -7.76 2.46 -11.51
C TYR A 15 -6.75 3.12 -12.46
N ASP A 16 -7.20 3.51 -13.65
CA ASP A 16 -6.35 4.13 -14.68
C ASP A 16 -5.78 5.49 -14.30
N ILE A 17 -6.47 6.22 -13.41
CA ILE A 17 -6.01 7.51 -12.90
C ILE A 17 -4.60 7.42 -12.28
N LEU A 18 -4.22 6.28 -11.70
CA LEU A 18 -2.87 6.11 -11.14
C LEU A 18 -1.79 6.06 -12.22
N ARG A 19 -2.11 5.59 -13.44
CA ARG A 19 -1.20 5.64 -14.58
C ARG A 19 -1.03 7.07 -15.08
N GLU A 20 -2.11 7.85 -15.11
CA GLU A 20 -2.07 9.27 -15.47
C GLU A 20 -1.25 10.09 -14.46
N VAL A 21 -1.52 9.89 -13.16
CA VAL A 21 -0.78 10.54 -12.08
C VAL A 21 0.69 10.12 -12.06
N GLY A 22 0.99 8.83 -12.25
CA GLY A 22 2.37 8.35 -12.34
C GLY A 22 3.15 9.06 -13.46
N ARG A 23 2.54 9.17 -14.65
CA ARG A 23 3.15 9.87 -15.79
C ARG A 23 3.31 11.37 -15.53
N SER A 24 2.32 12.03 -14.93
CA SER A 24 2.39 13.47 -14.63
C SER A 24 3.45 13.80 -13.58
N LEU A 25 3.73 12.87 -12.66
CA LEU A 25 4.82 12.96 -11.68
C LEU A 25 6.20 12.60 -12.27
N GLY A 26 6.29 12.22 -13.54
CA GLY A 26 7.53 11.83 -14.20
C GLY A 26 8.02 10.43 -13.82
N TYR A 27 7.15 9.58 -13.25
CA TYR A 27 7.48 8.20 -12.90
C TYR A 27 7.51 7.32 -14.15
N GLU A 28 8.35 6.29 -14.10
CA GLU A 28 8.30 5.20 -15.06
C GLU A 28 7.18 4.23 -14.65
N VAL A 29 6.04 4.31 -15.35
CA VAL A 29 4.93 3.37 -15.15
C VAL A 29 5.28 2.04 -15.81
N LEU A 30 5.49 1.01 -14.99
CA LEU A 30 5.86 -0.32 -15.44
C LEU A 30 4.74 -0.96 -16.26
N ASP A 31 5.14 -1.67 -17.31
CA ASP A 31 4.24 -2.37 -18.23
C ASP A 31 4.53 -3.87 -18.17
N ARG A 32 3.54 -4.64 -17.71
CA ARG A 32 3.67 -6.10 -17.56
C ARG A 32 3.95 -6.77 -18.90
N ALA A 33 3.39 -6.25 -20.01
CA ALA A 33 3.58 -6.85 -21.33
C ALA A 33 5.01 -6.70 -21.87
N LYS A 34 5.82 -5.82 -21.26
CA LYS A 34 7.20 -5.56 -21.66
C LYS A 34 8.22 -6.26 -20.76
N MET A 35 7.77 -7.01 -19.75
CA MET A 35 8.63 -7.70 -18.82
C MET A 35 8.80 -9.15 -19.26
N GLY A 36 10.05 -9.63 -19.27
CA GLY A 36 10.34 -11.03 -19.49
C GLY A 36 9.86 -11.89 -18.31
N ASP A 37 9.40 -13.10 -18.60
CA ASP A 37 8.87 -14.01 -17.57
C ASP A 37 9.90 -14.37 -16.47
N ASP A 38 11.18 -14.30 -16.79
CA ASP A 38 12.29 -14.68 -15.90
C ASP A 38 13.01 -13.48 -15.23
N GLU A 39 12.64 -12.24 -15.55
CA GLU A 39 13.30 -11.07 -14.98
C GLU A 39 12.71 -10.70 -13.61
N PRO A 40 13.54 -10.57 -12.55
CA PRO A 40 13.05 -10.15 -11.26
C PRO A 40 12.52 -8.72 -11.35
N LEU A 41 11.25 -8.55 -10.96
CA LEU A 41 10.56 -7.27 -11.03
C LEU A 41 11.27 -6.21 -10.19
N ASP A 42 11.93 -5.25 -10.85
CA ASP A 42 12.56 -4.08 -10.21
C ASP A 42 11.61 -2.89 -10.21
N TRP A 43 11.34 -2.35 -9.03
CA TRP A 43 10.38 -1.26 -8.80
C TRP A 43 10.71 -0.54 -7.50
N ASP A 44 10.36 0.75 -7.43
CA ASP A 44 10.55 1.60 -6.25
C ASP A 44 9.25 1.75 -5.46
N LEU A 45 8.13 1.95 -6.17
CA LEU A 45 6.80 2.07 -5.59
C LEU A 45 5.88 0.99 -6.17
N CYS A 46 5.10 0.32 -5.33
CA CYS A 46 4.06 -0.59 -5.79
C CYS A 46 2.71 -0.23 -5.16
N TRP A 47 1.69 -0.09 -6.01
CA TRP A 47 0.34 0.23 -5.60
C TRP A 47 -0.58 -0.98 -5.73
N LEU A 48 -1.34 -1.25 -4.67
CA LEU A 48 -2.34 -2.30 -4.62
C LEU A 48 -3.70 -1.73 -4.20
N ASP A 49 -4.76 -2.22 -4.83
CA ASP A 49 -6.13 -1.87 -4.41
C ASP A 49 -6.52 -2.59 -3.12
N THR A 50 -5.91 -3.75 -2.84
CA THR A 50 -6.24 -4.61 -1.69
C THR A 50 -5.11 -4.66 -0.67
N SER A 51 -5.47 -5.08 0.55
CA SER A 51 -4.53 -5.21 1.67
C SER A 51 -3.35 -6.12 1.34
N VAL A 52 -2.19 -5.80 1.91
CA VAL A 52 -0.95 -6.57 1.78
C VAL A 52 -0.77 -7.57 2.94
N THR A 53 -0.15 -8.72 2.65
CA THR A 53 0.27 -9.67 3.70
C THR A 53 1.57 -9.23 4.37
N VAL A 54 1.76 -9.61 5.63
CA VAL A 54 3.00 -9.33 6.37
C VAL A 54 4.22 -9.90 5.65
N ASP A 55 4.12 -11.12 5.13
CA ASP A 55 5.21 -11.77 4.39
C ASP A 55 5.66 -10.99 3.15
N ARG A 56 4.72 -10.33 2.47
CA ARG A 56 5.06 -9.48 1.31
C ARG A 56 5.77 -8.21 1.74
N VAL A 57 5.38 -7.60 2.86
CA VAL A 57 6.07 -6.43 3.42
C VAL A 57 7.48 -6.82 3.90
N ASN A 58 7.65 -7.99 4.51
CA ASN A 58 8.95 -8.47 4.98
C ASN A 58 9.96 -8.76 3.85
N LYS A 59 9.48 -8.97 2.62
CA LYS A 59 10.30 -9.21 1.43
C LYS A 59 10.74 -7.92 0.71
N LEU A 60 10.32 -6.75 1.19
CA LEU A 60 10.69 -5.48 0.57
C LEU A 60 12.17 -5.18 0.73
N ARG A 61 12.77 -4.63 -0.32
CA ARG A 61 14.09 -3.99 -0.24
C ARG A 61 13.97 -2.64 0.48
N GLY A 62 15.05 -2.15 1.09
CA GLY A 62 15.02 -0.92 1.89
C GLY A 62 14.55 0.35 1.15
N TYR A 63 14.68 0.39 -0.17
CA TYR A 63 14.21 1.49 -1.02
C TYR A 63 12.74 1.35 -1.45
N GLN A 64 12.17 0.14 -1.37
CA GLN A 64 10.84 -0.14 -1.88
C GLN A 64 9.74 0.40 -0.96
N ARG A 65 8.65 0.87 -1.56
CA ARG A 65 7.48 1.41 -0.86
C ARG A 65 6.18 0.80 -1.36
N LEU A 66 5.25 0.56 -0.43
CA LEU A 66 3.89 0.11 -0.70
C LEU A 66 2.88 1.11 -0.14
N ASN A 67 1.69 1.17 -0.73
CA ASN A 67 0.59 2.02 -0.28
C ASN A 67 -0.23 1.41 0.89
N HIS A 68 0.21 0.31 1.49
CA HIS A 68 -0.47 -0.37 2.59
C HIS A 68 0.47 -0.65 3.75
N PHE A 69 -0.01 -0.42 4.98
CA PHE A 69 0.67 -0.82 6.21
C PHE A 69 0.25 -2.22 6.65
N PRO A 70 1.18 -3.07 7.13
CA PRO A 70 0.82 -4.31 7.79
C PRO A 70 0.04 -4.02 9.08
N GLY A 71 -0.97 -4.82 9.40
CA GLY A 71 -1.77 -4.66 10.63
C GLY A 71 -2.92 -3.65 10.56
N MET A 72 -3.08 -2.92 9.45
CA MET A 72 -4.16 -1.93 9.27
C MET A 72 -5.57 -2.53 9.42
N MET A 73 -5.69 -3.86 9.26
CA MET A 73 -6.94 -4.59 9.48
C MET A 73 -7.50 -4.50 10.90
N GLU A 74 -6.67 -4.14 11.88
CA GLU A 74 -7.10 -3.90 13.27
C GLU A 74 -8.06 -2.72 13.42
N ILE A 75 -8.02 -1.77 12.48
CA ILE A 75 -8.95 -0.64 12.42
C ILE A 75 -9.88 -0.68 11.19
N CYS A 76 -9.49 -1.35 10.10
CA CYS A 76 -10.31 -1.42 8.89
C CYS A 76 -11.37 -2.53 8.92
N ARG A 77 -11.19 -3.62 9.68
CA ARG A 77 -12.23 -4.66 9.83
C ARG A 77 -13.16 -4.28 10.95
N LYS A 78 -14.46 -4.15 10.65
CA LYS A 78 -15.51 -3.81 11.64
C LYS A 78 -15.40 -4.59 12.95
N ALA A 79 -15.20 -5.91 12.87
CA ALA A 79 -15.08 -6.75 14.07
C ALA A 79 -13.82 -6.46 14.90
N ALA A 80 -12.67 -6.20 14.27
CA ALA A 80 -11.44 -5.86 14.97
C ALA A 80 -11.51 -4.44 15.55
N LEU A 81 -11.99 -3.49 14.73
CA LEU A 81 -12.23 -2.11 15.14
C LEU A 81 -13.13 -2.05 16.36
N ALA A 82 -14.27 -2.76 16.36
CA ALA A 82 -15.19 -2.78 17.49
C ALA A 82 -14.54 -3.31 18.78
N ARG A 83 -13.77 -4.41 18.69
CA ARG A 83 -13.03 -4.94 19.85
C ARG A 83 -12.00 -3.96 20.38
N ASN A 84 -11.24 -3.33 19.48
CA ASN A 84 -10.17 -2.40 19.85
C ASN A 84 -10.75 -1.10 20.42
N MET A 85 -11.81 -0.56 19.83
CA MET A 85 -12.50 0.63 20.35
C MET A 85 -13.20 0.36 21.68
N ALA A 86 -13.83 -0.79 21.88
CA ALA A 86 -14.40 -1.16 23.18
C ALA A 86 -13.32 -1.23 24.29
N ARG A 87 -12.11 -1.72 23.97
CA ARG A 87 -10.98 -1.70 24.90
C ARG A 87 -10.55 -0.27 25.22
N MET A 88 -10.46 0.60 24.21
CA MET A 88 -10.08 1.99 24.41
C MET A 88 -11.13 2.79 25.18
N ALA A 89 -12.42 2.63 24.87
CA ALA A 89 -13.53 3.25 25.60
C ALA A 89 -13.55 2.86 27.09
N ARG A 90 -13.13 1.65 27.44
CA ARG A 90 -13.00 1.23 28.84
C ARG A 90 -11.83 1.94 29.56
N LEU A 91 -10.72 2.19 28.86
CA LEU A 91 -9.51 2.79 29.45
C LEU A 91 -9.53 4.31 29.43
N LEU A 92 -10.19 4.89 28.42
CA LEU A 92 -10.19 6.31 28.06
C LEU A 92 -11.61 6.75 27.66
N PRO A 93 -12.60 6.65 28.58
CA PRO A 93 -14.01 6.82 28.25
C PRO A 93 -14.35 8.22 27.71
N GLU A 94 -13.70 9.27 28.19
CA GLU A 94 -13.94 10.63 27.72
C GLU A 94 -13.40 10.87 26.31
N GLN A 95 -12.27 10.26 25.95
CA GLN A 95 -11.66 10.40 24.62
C GLN A 95 -12.30 9.50 23.57
N TYR A 96 -12.94 8.40 23.97
CA TYR A 96 -13.50 7.38 23.08
C TYR A 96 -15.04 7.29 23.11
N ASN A 97 -15.72 8.33 23.57
CA ASN A 97 -17.19 8.44 23.59
C ASN A 97 -17.84 8.59 22.18
N PHE A 98 -17.03 8.68 21.13
CA PHE A 98 -17.48 8.71 19.74
C PHE A 98 -17.80 7.32 19.18
N PHE A 99 -17.35 6.25 19.87
CA PHE A 99 -17.62 4.87 19.48
C PHE A 99 -18.94 4.41 20.12
N PRO A 100 -19.91 3.91 19.32
CA PRO A 100 -21.25 3.54 19.81
C PRO A 100 -21.26 2.26 20.65
#